data_AF-A0A9E0TA46-F1
#
_entry.id   AF-A0A9E0TA46-F1
#
_cell.length_a   1.000
_cell.length_b   1.000
_cell.length_c   1.000
_cell.angle_alpha   90.00
_cell.angle_beta   90.00
_cell.angle_gamma   90.00
#
_symmetry.space_group_name_H-M   'P 1'
#
loop_
_entity.id
_entity.type
_entity.pdbx_description
1 polymer ?
#
loop_
_entity_poly.entity_id
_entity_poly.type
_entity_poly.pdbx_seq_one_letter_code
_entity_poly.pdbx_strand_id
1 'polypeptide(L)'
;MFGIADYGAFVAAIVLFLAIPGPGNLALITSTGKGGVRAGMAACFGVIVADQVLMWLAVAGVAGLLAAYPAAFHAVQWLGAAYLGWMGYKML
;
A
#
# COMPACT_ATOMS: atom_id res chain seq x y z
N MET A 1 1.92 -15.45 21.38
CA MET A 1 1.73 -14.10 20.83
C MET A 1 2.14 -14.17 19.37
N PHE A 2 1.20 -14.12 18.42
CA PHE A 2 1.54 -14.07 16.99
C PHE A 2 2.08 -12.68 16.67
N GLY A 3 3.39 -12.50 16.81
CA GLY A 3 4.11 -11.27 16.49
C GLY A 3 5.14 -11.51 15.38
N ILE A 4 5.85 -10.46 14.98
CA ILE A 4 6.92 -10.45 13.95
C ILE A 4 8.05 -11.49 14.21
N ALA A 5 8.08 -12.11 15.39
CA ALA A 5 8.97 -13.21 15.72
C ALA A 5 8.60 -14.56 15.05
N ASP A 6 7.35 -14.74 14.59
CA ASP A 6 6.93 -15.94 13.88
C ASP A 6 7.06 -15.74 12.37
N TYR A 7 8.27 -16.03 11.86
CA TYR A 7 8.60 -15.88 10.45
C TYR A 7 7.64 -16.65 9.53
N GLY A 8 7.12 -17.80 9.97
CA GLY A 8 6.15 -18.58 9.19
C GLY A 8 4.83 -17.85 9.01
N ALA A 9 4.28 -17.30 10.11
CA ALA A 9 3.05 -16.50 10.06
C ALA A 9 3.24 -15.20 9.25
N PHE A 10 4.40 -14.54 9.39
CA PHE A 10 4.72 -13.34 8.61
C PHE A 10 4.75 -13.62 7.11
N VAL A 11 5.48 -14.66 6.68
CA VAL A 11 5.55 -15.04 5.26
C VAL A 11 4.16 -15.39 4.73
N ALA A 12 3.38 -16.19 5.47
CA ALA A 12 2.04 -16.57 5.07
C ALA A 12 1.12 -15.34 4.88
N ALA A 13 1.17 -14.37 5.80
CA ALA A 13 0.39 -13.14 5.72
C ALA A 13 0.79 -12.28 4.52
N ILE A 14 2.09 -12.11 4.26
CA ILE A 14 2.61 -11.36 3.11
C ILE A 14 2.19 -12.04 1.80
N VAL A 15 2.32 -13.36 1.69
CA VAL A 15 1.91 -14.10 0.49
C VAL A 15 0.42 -13.93 0.22
N LEU A 16 -0.42 -14.09 1.24
CA LEU A 16 -1.87 -13.90 1.10
C LEU A 16 -2.21 -12.46 0.68
N PHE A 17 -1.56 -11.47 1.28
CA PHE A 17 -1.76 -10.07 0.96
C PHE A 17 -1.33 -9.73 -0.48
N LEU A 18 -0.19 -10.24 -0.95
CA LEU A 18 0.28 -10.05 -2.33
C LEU A 18 -0.56 -10.80 -3.37
N ALA A 19 -1.17 -11.92 -2.98
CA ALA A 19 -2.03 -12.70 -3.87
C ALA A 19 -3.35 -11.99 -4.21
N ILE A 20 -3.83 -11.10 -3.32
CA ILE A 20 -5.03 -10.30 -3.55
C ILE A 20 -4.64 -9.10 -4.42
N PRO A 21 -5.11 -9.00 -5.68
CA PRO A 21 -4.76 -7.88 -6.55
C PRO A 21 -5.31 -6.58 -5.99
N GLY A 22 -4.41 -5.74 -5.48
CA GLY A 22 -4.75 -4.46 -4.88
C GLY A 22 -4.81 -3.28 -5.88
N PRO A 23 -5.05 -2.06 -5.38
CA PRO A 23 -5.08 -0.82 -6.14
C PRO A 23 -3.86 -0.61 -7.04
N GLY A 24 -2.67 -0.91 -6.52
CA GLY A 24 -1.40 -0.75 -7.24
C GLY A 24 -1.31 -1.69 -8.44
N ASN A 25 -1.67 -2.96 -8.27
CA ASN A 25 -1.70 -3.94 -9.37
C ASN A 25 -2.72 -3.52 -10.44
N LEU A 26 -3.90 -3.05 -10.02
CA LEU A 26 -4.92 -2.56 -10.95
C LEU A 26 -4.45 -1.32 -11.70
N ALA A 27 -3.77 -0.39 -11.03
CA ALA A 27 -3.20 0.80 -11.67
C ALA A 27 -2.15 0.41 -12.73
N LEU A 28 -1.25 -0.52 -12.40
CA LEU A 28 -0.23 -1.08 -13.31
C LEU A 28 -0.84 -1.79 -14.52
N ILE A 29 -1.87 -2.62 -14.31
CA ILE A 29 -2.58 -3.31 -15.39
C ILE A 29 -3.28 -2.29 -16.29
N THR A 30 -3.94 -1.29 -15.70
CA THR A 30 -4.66 -0.25 -16.44
C THR A 30 -3.71 0.64 -17.24
N SER A 31 -2.58 1.05 -16.65
CA SER A 31 -1.57 1.87 -17.33
C SER A 31 -0.90 1.10 -18.46
N THR A 32 -0.59 -0.18 -18.24
CA THR A 32 -0.01 -1.05 -19.28
C THR A 32 -1.00 -1.32 -20.40
N GLY A 33 -2.27 -1.59 -20.08
CA GLY A 33 -3.31 -1.85 -21.07
C GLY A 33 -3.65 -0.64 -21.95
N LYS A 34 -3.61 0.58 -21.38
CA LYS A 34 -3.92 1.82 -22.12
C LYS A 34 -2.73 2.44 -22.85
N GLY A 35 -1.53 2.35 -22.27
CA GLY A 35 -0.32 3.04 -22.77
C GLY A 35 0.84 2.12 -23.13
N GLY A 36 0.61 0.80 -23.16
CA GLY A 36 1.62 -0.20 -23.45
C GLY A 36 2.70 -0.32 -22.37
N VAL A 37 3.78 -1.03 -22.70
CA VAL A 37 4.88 -1.35 -21.77
C VAL A 37 5.54 -0.10 -21.18
N ARG A 38 5.69 0.98 -21.96
CA ARG A 38 6.29 2.24 -21.47
C ARG A 38 5.49 2.87 -20.34
N ALA A 39 4.16 2.94 -20.48
CA ALA A 39 3.29 3.46 -19.43
C ALA A 39 3.27 2.54 -18.20
N GLY A 40 3.32 1.22 -18.41
CA GLY A 40 3.49 0.24 -17.33
C GLY A 40 4.79 0.44 -16.55
N MET A 41 5.92 0.61 -17.23
CA MET A 41 7.21 0.87 -16.57
C MET A 41 7.22 2.21 -15.82
N ALA A 42 6.63 3.27 -16.38
CA ALA A 42 6.50 4.55 -15.70
C ALA A 42 5.66 4.43 -14.40
N ALA A 43 4.56 3.68 -14.44
CA ALA A 43 3.76 3.39 -13.26
C ALA A 43 4.55 2.58 -12.21
N CYS A 44 5.31 1.57 -12.65
CA CYS A 44 6.18 0.77 -11.77
C CYS A 44 7.24 1.63 -11.06
N PHE A 45 7.94 2.49 -11.81
CA PHE A 45 8.89 3.44 -11.23
C PHE A 45 8.21 4.40 -10.24
N GLY A 46 7.01 4.87 -10.55
CA GLY A 46 6.22 5.70 -9.62
C GLY A 46 5.93 4.98 -8.30
N VAL A 47 5.54 3.71 -8.36
CA VAL A 47 5.31 2.87 -7.16
C VAL A 47 6.60 2.69 -6.37
N ILE A 48 7.71 2.36 -7.02
CA ILE A 48 9.01 2.18 -6.35
C ILE A 48 9.42 3.46 -5.62
N VAL A 49 9.31 4.62 -6.27
CA VAL A 49 9.64 5.91 -5.64
C VAL A 49 8.72 6.19 -4.44
N ALA A 50 7.43 5.91 -4.57
CA ALA A 50 6.48 6.08 -3.47
C ALA A 50 6.84 5.18 -2.27
N ASP A 51 7.22 3.93 -2.51
CA ASP A 51 7.67 3.00 -1.47
C ASP A 51 8.94 3.49 -0.78
N GLN A 52 9.90 4.03 -1.53
CA GLN A 52 11.11 4.62 -0.93
C GLN A 52 10.75 5.77 0.01
N VAL A 53 9.90 6.71 -0.44
CA VAL A 53 9.46 7.83 0.40
C VAL A 53 8.76 7.32 1.66
N LEU A 54 7.88 6.33 1.53
CA LEU A 54 7.19 5.72 2.66
C LEU A 54 8.17 5.09 3.66
N MET A 55 9.16 4.33 3.19
CA MET A 55 10.17 3.70 4.04
C MET A 55 11.02 4.73 4.77
N TRP A 56 11.45 5.81 4.10
CA TRP A 56 12.18 6.90 4.74
C TRP A 56 11.34 7.63 5.79
N LEU A 57 10.05 7.85 5.55
CA LEU A 57 9.13 8.41 6.54
C LEU A 57 8.95 7.48 7.74
N ALA A 58 8.86 6.17 7.52
CA ALA A 58 8.79 5.19 8.60
C ALA A 58 10.06 5.23 9.47
N VAL A 59 11.24 5.28 8.85
CA VAL A 59 12.54 5.43 9.54
C VAL A 59 12.64 6.76 10.29
N ALA A 60 12.14 7.85 9.70
CA ALA A 60 12.10 9.17 10.34
C ALA A 60 11.17 9.22 11.59
N GLY A 61 10.42 8.15 11.87
CA GLY A 61 9.67 8.01 13.11
C GLY A 61 8.18 8.31 13.00
N VAL A 62 7.61 8.38 11.78
CA VAL A 62 6.16 8.54 11.60
C VAL A 62 5.38 7.43 12.31
N ALA A 63 5.90 6.20 12.33
CA ALA A 63 5.28 5.10 13.08
C ALA A 63 5.23 5.38 14.60
N GLY A 64 6.29 5.97 15.16
CA GLY A 64 6.34 6.37 16.57
C GLY A 64 5.39 7.53 16.87
N LEU A 65 5.29 8.51 15.96
CA LEU A 65 4.36 9.63 16.08
C LEU A 65 2.90 9.14 16.09
N LEU A 66 2.55 8.22 15.20
CA LEU A 66 1.21 7.64 15.13
C LEU A 66 0.88 6.80 16.37
N ALA A 67 1.86 6.12 16.97
CA ALA A 67 1.69 5.41 18.24
C ALA A 67 1.45 6.38 19.41
N ALA A 68 2.08 7.56 19.39
CA ALA A 68 1.90 8.60 20.41
C ALA A 68 0.56 9.35 20.29
N TYR A 69 0.01 9.47 19.08
CA TYR A 69 -1.26 10.15 18.82
C TYR A 69 -2.31 9.22 18.16
N PRO A 70 -3.05 8.43 18.97
CA PRO A 70 -4.01 7.45 18.45
C PRO A 70 -5.10 8.05 17.56
N ALA A 71 -5.54 9.28 17.86
CA ALA A 71 -6.53 9.99 17.04
C ALA A 71 -6.03 10.24 15.61
N ALA A 72 -4.75 10.59 15.44
CA ALA A 72 -4.15 10.78 14.12
C ALA A 72 -4.05 9.45 13.35
N PHE A 73 -3.70 8.37 14.04
CA PHE A 73 -3.68 7.03 13.45
C PHE A 73 -5.06 6.60 12.93
N HIS A 74 -6.09 6.76 13.75
CA HIS A 74 -7.47 6.46 13.32
C HIS A 74 -7.93 7.35 12.17
N ALA A 75 -7.60 8.64 12.18
CA ALA A 75 -7.94 9.54 11.08
C ALA A 75 -7.33 9.06 9.76
N VAL A 76 -6.05 8.66 9.76
CA VAL A 76 -5.38 8.11 8.58
C VAL A 76 -6.01 6.79 8.13
N GLN A 77 -6.36 5.89 9.07
CA GLN A 77 -7.04 4.63 8.75
C GLN A 77 -8.39 4.85 8.05
N TRP A 78 -9.23 5.73 8.62
CA TRP A 78 -10.54 6.02 8.04
C TRP A 78 -10.45 6.77 6.72
N LEU A 79 -9.50 7.68 6.57
CA LEU A 79 -9.21 8.33 5.28
C LEU A 79 -8.79 7.30 4.21
N GLY A 80 -7.92 6.36 4.56
CA GLY A 80 -7.51 5.27 3.67
C GLY A 80 -8.69 4.38 3.28
N ALA A 81 -9.52 3.98 4.26
CA ALA A 81 -10.72 3.19 4.01
C ALA A 81 -11.72 3.91 3.09
N ALA A 82 -11.97 5.19 3.32
CA ALA A 82 -12.84 6.01 2.48
C ALA A 82 -12.30 6.13 1.05
N TYR A 83 -10.98 6.35 0.89
CA TYR A 83 -10.34 6.41 -0.42
C TYR A 83 -10.44 5.09 -1.19
N LEU A 84 -10.21 3.95 -0.51
CA LEU A 84 -10.36 2.63 -1.13
C LEU A 84 -11.81 2.35 -1.53
N GLY A 85 -12.79 2.71 -0.67
CA GLY A 85 -14.21 2.60 -0.99
C GLY A 85 -14.61 3.45 -2.20
N TRP A 86 -14.14 4.69 -2.26
CA TRP A 86 -14.34 5.58 -3.42
C TRP A 86 -13.75 4.99 -4.70
N MET A 87 -12.53 4.47 -4.63
CA MET A 87 -11.86 3.87 -5.78
C MET A 87 -12.58 2.59 -6.26
N GLY A 88 -13.05 1.76 -5.32
CA GLY A 88 -13.89 0.60 -5.64
C GLY A 88 -15.20 1.00 -6.32
N TYR A 89 -15.87 2.05 -5.84
CA TYR A 89 -17.06 2.61 -6.49
C TYR A 89 -16.78 3.08 -7.93
N LYS A 90 -15.61 3.70 -8.17
CA LYS A 90 -15.21 4.18 -9.50
C LYS A 90 -14.86 3.05 -10.50
N MET A 91 -14.71 1.82 -10.01
CA MET A 91 -14.41 0.64 -10.82
C MET A 91 -15.65 -0.18 -11.21
N LEU A 92 -16.79 0.07 -10.56
CA LEU A 92 -18.11 -0.43 -10.99
C LEU A 92 -18.66 0.42 -12.14
#